data_AF-M4C335-F1
#
_entry.id   AF-M4C335-F1
#
_cell.length_a   1.000
_cell.length_b   1.000
_cell.length_c   1.000
_cell.angle_alpha   90.00
_cell.angle_beta   90.00
_cell.angle_gamma   90.00
#
_symmetry.space_group_name_H-M   'P 1'
#
loop_
_entity.id
_entity.type
_entity.pdbx_description
1 polymer ?
#
loop_
_entity_poly.entity_id
_entity_poly.type
_entity_poly.pdbx_seq_one_letter_code
_entity_poly.pdbx_strand_id
1 'polypeptide(L)'
;MEHLLMFGLEITKTGADSRVHGHKPSVVRAVLCLFCMHLGRDAVELDDGSKRQRTQNTNYFTAAFRKENFTLLVKLQHPADFEMYSSLGSEEKKSFFNVKNHTQDSIHRYVQAAQTVLNIPVFKAIVKIIIGEIFLRLKLDEDGEEMEPITKTNAFKLFK
;
A
#
# COMPACT_ATOMS: atom_id res chain seq x y z
N MET A 1 -0.84 -26.11 -1.12
CA MET A 1 -1.02 -24.78 -0.48
C MET A 1 -0.12 -24.58 0.73
N GLU A 2 0.31 -25.63 1.43
CA GLU A 2 1.17 -25.54 2.62
C GLU A 2 2.48 -24.75 2.40
N HIS A 3 3.15 -24.91 1.25
CA HIS A 3 4.34 -24.13 0.92
C HIS A 3 4.08 -22.61 0.80
N LEU A 4 2.89 -22.21 0.34
CA LEU A 4 2.53 -20.79 0.25
C LEU A 4 2.41 -20.18 1.65
N LEU A 5 1.78 -20.91 2.56
CA LEU A 5 1.68 -20.51 3.96
C LEU A 5 3.06 -20.49 4.63
N MET A 6 3.91 -21.49 4.40
CA MET A 6 5.27 -21.50 4.97
C MET A 6 6.10 -20.29 4.54
N PHE A 7 5.96 -19.83 3.29
CA PHE A 7 6.73 -18.73 2.75
C PHE A 7 6.00 -17.38 2.76
N GLY A 8 4.76 -17.29 3.27
CA GLY A 8 3.97 -16.06 3.19
C GLY A 8 3.82 -15.57 1.74
N LEU A 9 3.41 -16.48 0.85
CA LEU A 9 3.23 -16.23 -0.58
C LEU A 9 1.78 -16.37 -1.00
N GLU A 10 1.40 -15.66 -2.05
CA GLU A 10 0.10 -15.79 -2.70
C GLU A 10 0.26 -16.05 -4.20
N ILE A 11 -0.56 -16.94 -4.77
CA ILE A 11 -0.57 -17.17 -6.21
C ILE A 11 -1.37 -16.05 -6.89
N THR A 12 -0.72 -15.28 -7.75
CA THR A 12 -1.37 -14.18 -8.47
C THR A 12 -1.72 -14.53 -9.91
N LYS A 13 -0.98 -15.45 -10.53
CA LYS A 13 -1.24 -15.91 -11.89
C LYS A 13 -1.06 -17.40 -12.00
N THR A 14 -2.03 -18.05 -12.61
CA THR A 14 -1.96 -19.43 -13.07
C THR A 14 -2.16 -19.49 -14.57
N GLY A 15 -1.68 -20.54 -15.21
CA GLY A 15 -1.84 -20.77 -16.65
C GLY A 15 -2.03 -22.24 -16.97
N ALA A 16 -2.55 -22.54 -18.15
CA ALA A 16 -2.68 -23.91 -18.60
C ALA A 16 -1.27 -24.52 -18.85
N ASP A 17 -1.10 -25.78 -18.46
CA ASP A 17 0.01 -26.58 -18.97
C ASP A 17 -0.31 -27.04 -20.39
N SER A 18 0.44 -26.54 -21.37
CA SER A 18 0.27 -26.93 -22.77
C SER A 18 0.72 -28.38 -23.05
N ARG A 19 1.36 -29.06 -22.07
CA ARG A 19 1.96 -30.39 -22.24
C ARG A 19 1.06 -31.56 -21.84
N VAL A 20 -0.10 -31.30 -21.25
CA VAL A 20 -1.02 -32.36 -20.76
C VAL A 20 -2.36 -32.28 -21.49
N HIS A 21 -2.61 -33.25 -22.38
CA HIS A 21 -3.93 -33.46 -23.00
C HIS A 21 -4.87 -34.15 -22.00
N GLY A 22 -6.05 -33.57 -21.76
CA GLY A 22 -7.17 -34.27 -21.09
C GLY A 22 -7.53 -33.80 -19.69
N HIS A 23 -6.64 -33.15 -18.93
CA HIS A 23 -6.99 -32.53 -17.65
C HIS A 23 -5.98 -31.41 -17.36
N LYS A 24 -6.34 -30.13 -17.59
CA LYS A 24 -5.39 -29.00 -17.46
C LYS A 24 -4.90 -28.88 -16.01
N PRO A 25 -3.64 -29.22 -15.67
CA PRO A 25 -3.07 -28.79 -14.41
C PRO A 25 -2.83 -27.29 -14.53
N SER A 26 -3.34 -26.55 -13.56
CA SER A 26 -3.12 -25.10 -13.46
C SER A 26 -1.69 -24.86 -12.98
N VAL A 27 -0.80 -24.43 -13.87
CA VAL A 27 0.61 -24.14 -13.55
C VAL A 27 0.70 -22.74 -12.95
N VAL A 28 1.34 -22.63 -11.79
CA VAL A 28 1.62 -21.33 -11.17
C VAL A 28 2.63 -20.56 -12.02
N ARG A 29 2.24 -19.37 -12.47
CA ARG A 29 3.06 -18.49 -13.34
C ARG A 29 3.67 -17.32 -12.57
N ALA A 30 3.00 -16.87 -11.51
CA ALA A 30 3.54 -15.86 -10.62
C ALA A 30 3.04 -16.06 -9.20
N VAL A 31 3.94 -15.81 -8.24
CA VAL A 31 3.61 -15.70 -6.82
C VAL A 31 4.07 -14.37 -6.27
N LEU A 32 3.38 -13.90 -5.26
CA LEU A 32 3.54 -12.60 -4.64
C LEU A 32 4.04 -12.73 -3.21
N CYS A 33 4.94 -11.85 -2.80
CA CYS A 33 5.38 -11.75 -1.41
C CYS A 33 4.36 -10.98 -0.56
N LEU A 34 3.72 -11.65 0.40
CA LEU A 34 2.74 -11.01 1.29
C LEU A 34 3.39 -10.02 2.25
N PHE A 35 4.66 -10.22 2.64
CA PHE A 35 5.41 -9.23 3.43
C PHE A 35 5.56 -7.91 2.69
N CYS A 36 6.02 -7.95 1.43
CA CYS A 36 6.13 -6.74 0.62
C CYS A 36 4.80 -5.98 0.48
N MET A 37 3.70 -6.74 0.38
CA MET A 37 2.37 -6.24 0.08
C MET A 37 1.65 -5.67 1.31
N HIS A 38 1.78 -6.31 2.47
CA HIS A 38 1.09 -5.89 3.70
C HIS A 38 1.98 -5.06 4.63
N LEU A 39 3.28 -5.36 4.69
CA LEU A 39 4.21 -4.76 5.66
C LEU A 39 5.14 -3.73 5.02
N GLY A 40 5.52 -3.95 3.75
CA GLY A 40 6.59 -3.19 3.14
C GLY A 40 7.95 -3.68 3.62
N ARG A 41 9.01 -2.88 3.42
CA ARG A 41 10.37 -3.23 3.87
C ARG A 41 10.56 -2.87 5.33
N ASP A 42 11.23 -3.75 6.07
CA ASP A 42 11.67 -3.46 7.44
C ASP A 42 12.55 -2.22 7.46
N ALA A 43 12.38 -1.40 8.49
CA ALA A 43 13.22 -0.23 8.70
C ALA A 43 14.65 -0.71 9.00
N VAL A 44 15.59 -0.33 8.15
CA VAL A 44 17.01 -0.44 8.45
C VAL A 44 17.47 0.96 8.82
N GLU A 45 18.23 1.08 9.91
CA GLU A 45 18.97 2.29 10.27
C GLU A 45 19.57 2.89 9.00
N LEU A 46 19.10 4.08 8.62
CA LEU A 46 19.59 4.76 7.42
C LEU A 46 21.04 5.16 7.71
N ASP A 47 21.97 4.54 7.02
CA ASP A 47 23.33 5.04 6.92
C ASP A 47 23.24 6.49 6.40
N ASP A 48 23.85 7.42 7.12
CA ASP A 48 23.71 8.88 6.98
C ASP A 48 24.12 9.41 5.58
N GLY A 49 24.75 8.56 4.77
CA GLY A 49 25.18 8.85 3.39
C GLY A 49 24.17 8.53 2.28
N SER A 50 23.02 7.90 2.55
CA SER A 50 22.10 7.50 1.47
C SER A 50 21.28 8.68 0.91
N LYS A 51 21.68 9.18 -0.25
CA LYS A 51 20.99 10.28 -0.98
C LYS A 51 19.63 9.88 -1.58
N ARG A 52 19.29 8.59 -1.59
CA ARG A 52 18.06 8.08 -2.23
C ARG A 52 17.23 7.28 -1.23
N GLN A 53 15.92 7.55 -1.25
CA GLN A 53 14.96 6.72 -0.53
C GLN A 53 14.97 5.30 -1.12
N ARG A 54 14.99 4.29 -0.26
CA ARG A 54 14.97 2.89 -0.67
C ARG A 54 13.60 2.56 -1.27
N THR A 55 13.60 1.92 -2.44
CA THR A 55 12.36 1.50 -3.11
C THR A 55 11.57 0.55 -2.23
N GLN A 56 10.25 0.72 -2.14
CA GLN A 56 9.38 -0.16 -1.34
C GLN A 56 8.55 -1.14 -2.19
N ASN A 57 8.87 -1.30 -3.47
CA ASN A 57 8.03 -2.02 -4.43
C ASN A 57 7.70 -3.45 -4.00
N THR A 58 6.50 -3.87 -4.36
CA THR A 58 6.04 -5.24 -4.13
C THR A 58 6.75 -6.22 -5.04
N ASN A 59 7.30 -7.28 -4.46
CA ASN A 59 8.03 -8.29 -5.21
C ASN A 59 7.11 -9.41 -5.70
N TYR A 60 7.14 -9.62 -7.02
CA TYR A 60 6.48 -10.71 -7.70
C TYR A 60 7.54 -11.66 -8.25
N PHE A 61 7.40 -12.95 -7.97
CA PHE A 61 8.25 -13.99 -8.54
C PHE A 61 7.53 -14.59 -9.75
N THR A 62 7.93 -14.18 -10.94
CA THR A 62 7.47 -14.78 -12.21
C THR A 62 8.26 -16.05 -12.49
N ALA A 63 7.65 -17.02 -13.18
CA ALA A 63 8.10 -18.41 -13.24
C ALA A 63 9.58 -18.63 -13.66
N ALA A 64 10.30 -19.61 -13.12
CA ALA A 64 9.94 -20.55 -12.05
C ALA A 64 10.29 -20.01 -10.65
N PHE A 65 9.38 -20.17 -9.68
CA PHE A 65 9.66 -19.81 -8.29
C PHE A 65 10.89 -20.57 -7.77
N ARG A 66 11.84 -19.83 -7.21
CA ARG A 66 13.08 -20.35 -6.64
C ARG A 66 13.15 -19.98 -5.17
N LYS A 67 13.32 -20.98 -4.31
CA LYS A 67 13.39 -20.78 -2.85
C LYS A 67 14.57 -19.88 -2.47
N GLU A 68 15.65 -19.93 -3.23
CA GLU A 68 16.86 -19.14 -3.01
C GLU A 68 16.56 -17.65 -3.17
N ASN A 69 15.82 -17.29 -4.24
CA ASN A 69 15.42 -15.91 -4.51
C ASN A 69 14.50 -15.38 -3.41
N PHE A 70 13.56 -16.21 -2.94
CA PHE A 70 12.70 -15.86 -1.82
C PHE A 70 13.51 -15.65 -0.52
N THR A 71 14.42 -16.57 -0.21
CA THR A 71 15.24 -16.51 1.00
C THR A 71 16.11 -15.25 1.01
N LEU A 72 16.67 -14.90 -0.14
CA LEU A 72 17.47 -13.68 -0.31
C LEU A 72 16.61 -12.42 -0.19
N LEU A 73 15.41 -12.41 -0.77
CA LEU A 73 14.45 -11.31 -0.62
C LEU A 73 14.18 -11.02 0.86
N VAL A 74 13.76 -12.05 1.58
CA VAL A 74 13.36 -11.95 2.98
C VAL A 74 14.51 -11.50 3.87
N LYS A 75 15.71 -12.07 3.71
CA LYS A 75 16.88 -11.65 4.48
C LYS A 75 17.23 -10.18 4.28
N LEU A 76 17.03 -9.64 3.08
CA LEU A 76 17.38 -8.27 2.75
C LEU A 76 16.28 -7.25 3.06
N GLN A 77 15.02 -7.67 3.05
CA GLN A 77 13.86 -6.77 3.05
C GLN A 77 12.91 -6.97 4.23
N HIS A 78 12.84 -8.19 4.78
CA HIS A 78 11.90 -8.58 5.85
C HIS A 78 12.56 -9.46 6.94
N PRO A 79 13.81 -9.18 7.39
CA PRO A 79 14.49 -10.07 8.32
C PRO A 79 13.72 -10.24 9.64
N ALA A 80 13.20 -9.16 10.23
CA ALA A 80 12.52 -9.21 11.52
C ALA A 80 11.10 -9.77 11.38
N ASP A 81 10.36 -9.28 10.39
CA ASP A 81 8.98 -9.72 10.14
C ASP A 81 8.91 -11.21 9.79
N PHE A 82 9.89 -11.73 9.03
CA PHE A 82 9.93 -13.15 8.68
C PHE A 82 10.40 -14.04 9.83
N GLU A 83 11.32 -13.57 10.67
CA GLU A 83 11.70 -14.31 11.88
C GLU A 83 10.50 -14.48 12.80
N MET A 84 9.76 -13.40 13.06
CA MET A 84 8.51 -13.44 13.80
C MET A 84 7.50 -14.37 13.13
N TYR A 85 7.30 -14.25 11.82
CA TYR A 85 6.37 -15.12 11.10
C TYR A 85 6.76 -16.59 11.17
N SER A 86 8.05 -16.90 11.08
CA SER A 86 8.54 -18.28 11.02
C SER A 86 8.29 -19.04 12.32
N SER A 87 8.32 -18.35 13.46
CA SER A 87 8.07 -18.93 14.79
C SER A 87 6.59 -19.21 15.08
N LEU A 88 5.67 -18.65 14.28
CA LEU A 88 4.22 -18.85 14.44
C LEU A 88 3.77 -20.25 13.99
N GLY A 89 2.69 -20.72 14.63
CA GLY A 89 1.98 -21.93 14.23
C GLY A 89 1.15 -21.74 12.95
N SER A 90 0.70 -22.84 12.35
CA SER A 90 -0.05 -22.80 11.08
C SER A 90 -1.34 -22.00 11.13
N GLU A 91 -2.08 -22.01 12.24
CA GLU A 91 -3.32 -21.23 12.37
C GLU A 91 -3.05 -19.73 12.50
N GLU A 92 -2.02 -19.34 13.25
CA GLU A 92 -1.60 -17.94 13.40
C GLU A 92 -1.06 -17.38 12.08
N LYS A 93 -0.33 -18.19 11.31
CA LYS A 93 0.16 -17.80 9.98
C LYS A 93 -0.96 -17.44 9.01
N LYS A 94 -2.13 -18.11 9.11
CA LYS A 94 -3.30 -17.81 8.26
C LYS A 94 -3.89 -16.44 8.56
N SER A 95 -3.87 -16.00 9.82
CA SER A 95 -4.43 -14.70 10.24
C SER A 95 -3.41 -13.57 10.27
N PHE A 96 -2.11 -13.87 10.20
CA PHE A 96 -1.02 -12.89 10.28
C PHE A 96 -1.15 -11.71 9.29
N PHE A 97 -1.57 -11.99 8.06
CA PHE A 97 -1.76 -10.96 7.02
C PHE A 97 -3.19 -10.40 6.95
N ASN A 98 -4.18 -11.05 7.58
CA ASN A 98 -5.59 -10.61 7.54
C ASN A 98 -5.84 -9.30 8.29
N VAL A 99 -5.05 -9.03 9.34
CA VAL A 99 -5.22 -7.84 10.20
C VAL A 99 -4.60 -6.59 9.57
N LYS A 100 -3.68 -6.77 8.62
CA LYS A 100 -2.90 -5.68 8.04
C LYS A 100 -3.53 -5.31 6.71
N ASN A 101 -4.33 -4.24 6.69
CA ASN A 101 -4.78 -3.62 5.43
C ASN A 101 -3.59 -3.46 4.49
N HIS A 102 -3.78 -3.65 3.18
CA HIS A 102 -2.75 -3.38 2.19
C HIS A 102 -2.16 -2.00 2.43
N THR A 103 -0.94 -1.94 2.98
CA THR A 103 -0.23 -0.68 3.17
C THR A 103 -0.03 0.02 1.83
N GLN A 104 -0.05 -0.75 0.73
CA GLN A 104 -0.06 -0.26 -0.65
C GLN A 104 -1.23 0.68 -0.98
N ASP A 105 -2.42 0.43 -0.44
CA ASP A 105 -3.63 1.20 -0.76
C ASP A 105 -3.79 2.43 0.14
N SER A 106 -2.91 2.56 1.13
CA SER A 106 -2.96 3.66 2.11
C SER A 106 -2.04 4.81 1.72
N ILE A 107 -2.53 6.04 1.86
CA ILE A 107 -1.74 7.28 1.71
C ILE A 107 -0.55 7.27 2.69
N HIS A 108 -0.67 6.60 3.84
CA HIS A 108 0.38 6.46 4.86
C HIS A 108 1.70 5.87 4.36
N ARG A 109 1.71 5.16 3.23
CA ARG A 109 2.96 4.68 2.62
C ARG A 109 3.74 5.80 1.93
N TYR A 110 3.05 6.78 1.39
CA TYR A 110 3.62 7.92 0.69
C TYR A 110 3.86 9.12 1.62
N VAL A 111 3.09 9.20 2.70
CA VAL A 111 3.25 10.17 3.78
C VAL A 111 4.16 9.54 4.82
N GLN A 112 5.42 9.97 4.90
CA GLN A 112 6.37 9.47 5.90
C GLN A 112 5.74 9.54 7.30
N ALA A 113 5.44 8.38 7.90
CA ALA A 113 4.81 8.31 9.22
C ALA A 113 5.63 9.00 10.33
N ALA A 114 6.93 9.23 10.10
CA ALA A 114 7.82 9.98 11.00
C ALA A 114 7.75 11.51 10.82
N GLN A 115 7.14 12.02 9.74
CA GLN A 115 6.90 13.45 9.59
C GLN A 115 5.62 13.80 10.35
N THR A 116 5.78 14.53 11.45
CA THR A 116 4.68 15.04 12.29
C THR A 116 3.80 16.08 11.58
N VAL A 117 4.28 16.63 10.44
CA VAL A 117 3.60 17.67 9.67
C VAL A 117 3.66 17.34 8.18
N LEU A 118 2.50 17.15 7.56
CA LEU A 118 2.35 16.99 6.12
C LEU A 118 2.27 18.38 5.46
N ASN A 119 3.38 18.84 4.88
CA ASN A 119 3.41 20.11 4.16
C ASN A 119 3.15 19.89 2.66
N ILE A 120 1.91 20.10 2.23
CA ILE A 120 1.53 20.04 0.81
C ILE A 120 1.46 21.47 0.27
N PRO A 121 2.46 21.93 -0.50
CA PRO A 121 2.39 23.24 -1.14
C PRO A 121 1.32 23.22 -2.23
N VAL A 122 0.21 23.92 -2.00
CA VAL A 122 -0.86 24.08 -2.99
C VAL A 122 -0.79 25.48 -3.59
N PHE A 123 -0.87 25.59 -4.92
CA PHE A 123 -0.91 26.88 -5.58
C PHE A 123 -2.14 27.68 -5.13
N LYS A 124 -1.92 28.98 -4.83
CA LYS A 124 -2.98 29.92 -4.45
C LYS A 124 -4.16 29.92 -5.42
N ALA A 125 -3.91 29.73 -6.72
CA ALA A 125 -4.96 29.64 -7.74
C ALA A 125 -5.87 28.42 -7.54
N ILE A 126 -5.29 27.25 -7.22
CA ILE A 126 -6.03 26.00 -6.97
C ILE A 126 -6.90 26.14 -5.72
N VAL A 127 -6.35 26.69 -4.63
CA VAL A 127 -7.11 26.95 -3.40
C VAL A 127 -8.28 27.89 -3.65
N LYS A 128 -8.09 28.94 -4.46
CA LYS A 128 -9.16 29.88 -4.82
C LYS A 128 -10.29 29.23 -5.60
N ILE A 129 -9.98 28.28 -6.49
CA ILE A 129 -10.96 27.54 -7.30
C ILE A 129 -11.68 26.53 -6.42
N ILE A 130 -10.95 25.69 -5.68
CA ILE A 130 -11.54 24.63 -4.84
C ILE A 130 -12.40 25.22 -3.72
N ILE A 131 -11.88 26.17 -2.93
CA ILE A 131 -12.67 26.79 -1.85
C ILE A 131 -13.83 27.60 -2.44
N GLY A 132 -13.60 28.33 -3.53
CA GLY A 132 -14.63 29.17 -4.16
C GLY A 132 -15.77 28.37 -4.80
N GLU A 133 -15.48 27.21 -5.38
CA GLU A 133 -16.46 26.44 -6.16
C GLU A 133 -17.06 25.26 -5.39
N ILE A 134 -16.33 24.65 -4.45
CA ILE A 134 -16.81 23.46 -3.72
C ILE A 134 -17.38 23.84 -2.35
N PHE A 135 -16.74 24.75 -1.62
CA PHE A 135 -17.17 25.11 -0.25
C PHE A 135 -18.20 26.24 -0.20
N LEU A 136 -18.21 27.13 -1.19
CA LEU A 136 -19.09 28.31 -1.20
C LEU A 136 -20.29 28.18 -2.13
N ARG A 137 -20.46 27.03 -2.81
CA ARG A 137 -21.72 26.66 -3.45
C ARG A 137 -22.61 25.93 -2.44
N LEU A 138 -22.94 26.59 -1.34
CA LEU A 138 -24.07 26.16 -0.51
C LEU A 138 -25.35 26.52 -1.27
N LYS A 139 -26.28 25.57 -1.24
CA LYS A 139 -27.42 25.43 -2.16
C LYS A 139 -28.35 26.65 -2.12
N LEU A 140 -28.96 26.92 -3.27
CA LEU A 140 -30.18 27.73 -3.37
C LEU A 140 -31.29 26.98 -2.64
N ASP A 141 -31.99 27.64 -1.72
CA ASP A 141 -33.18 27.09 -1.08
C ASP A 141 -34.35 27.08 -2.07
N GLU A 142 -35.31 26.18 -1.89
CA GLU A 142 -36.47 25.98 -2.78
C GLU A 142 -37.41 27.20 -2.87
N ASP A 143 -37.13 28.27 -2.11
CA ASP A 143 -37.96 29.46 -1.95
C ASP A 143 -37.39 30.70 -2.66
N GLY A 144 -36.24 30.58 -3.33
CA GLY A 144 -35.70 31.66 -4.19
C GLY A 144 -35.18 32.90 -3.45
N GLU A 145 -34.96 32.85 -2.14
CA GLU A 145 -34.26 33.90 -1.41
C GLU A 145 -32.75 33.61 -1.31
N GLU A 146 -31.92 34.63 -1.56
CA GLU A 146 -30.46 34.56 -1.45
C GLU A 146 -30.05 34.38 0.02
N MET A 147 -29.76 33.15 0.43
CA MET A 147 -29.03 32.91 1.68
C MET A 147 -27.68 33.64 1.58
N GLU A 148 -27.36 34.50 2.56
CA GLU A 148 -26.15 35.32 2.52
C GLU A 148 -24.93 34.44 2.19
N PRO A 149 -24.24 34.68 1.06
CA PRO A 149 -23.13 33.84 0.66
C PRO A 149 -22.06 33.93 1.75
N ILE A 150 -21.54 32.79 2.22
CA ILE A 150 -20.33 32.79 3.04
C ILE A 150 -19.25 33.46 2.19
N THR A 151 -19.00 34.74 2.44
CA THR A 151 -18.08 35.50 1.62
C THR A 151 -16.67 34.94 1.82
N LYS A 152 -15.86 34.95 0.75
CA LYS A 152 -14.45 34.51 0.75
C LYS A 152 -13.69 34.97 2.00
N THR A 153 -13.97 36.17 2.49
CA THR A 153 -13.35 36.80 3.66
C THR A 153 -13.61 36.08 4.98
N ASN A 154 -14.76 35.41 5.15
CA ASN A 154 -15.11 34.68 6.37
C ASN A 154 -14.58 33.24 6.37
N ALA A 155 -14.51 32.58 5.20
CA ALA A 155 -13.99 31.21 5.10
C ALA A 155 -12.51 31.10 5.52
N PHE A 156 -11.68 32.10 5.21
CA PHE A 156 -10.27 32.09 5.62
C PHE A 156 -10.06 32.27 7.13
N LYS A 157 -11.06 32.72 7.88
CA LYS A 157 -10.97 32.83 9.35
C LYS A 157 -11.09 31.46 10.05
N LEU A 158 -11.56 30.43 9.35
CA LEU A 158 -11.73 29.07 9.88
C LEU A 158 -10.42 28.26 9.91
N PHE A 159 -9.39 28.69 9.19
CA PHE A 159 -8.09 28.01 9.10
C PHE A 159 -7.01 28.67 9.97
N LYS A 160 -7.37 29.14 11.17
CA LYS A 160 -6.41 29.65 12.17
C LYS A 160 -5.58 28.54 12.78
#